data_AF-A0A1F9GYS2-F1
#
_entry.id   AF-A0A1F9GYS2-F1
#
_cell.length_a   1.000
_cell.length_b   1.000
_cell.length_c   1.000
_cell.angle_alpha   90.00
_cell.angle_beta   90.00
_cell.angle_gamma   90.00
#
_symmetry.space_group_name_H-M   'P 1'
#
loop_
_entity.id
_entity.type
_entity.pdbx_description
1 polymer ?
#
loop_
_entity_poly.entity_id
_entity_poly.type
_entity_poly.pdbx_seq_one_letter_code
_entity_poly.pdbx_strand_id
1 'polypeptide(L)' 'MKTYSKRLKTYEKITFDTKEILAGMSRLKGARRKPTSIALEEGLLHDLKRLASKRGIPYQILMRLLIADGVKRLKQAA' A
#
# COMPACT_ATOMS: atom_id res chain seq x y z
N MET A 1 -23.64 -16.65 -5.88
CA MET A 1 -24.73 -16.01 -5.12
C MET A 1 -24.57 -14.51 -5.22
N LYS A 2 -25.53 -13.78 -5.78
CA LYS A 2 -25.50 -12.31 -5.81
C LYS A 2 -26.10 -11.80 -4.49
N THR A 3 -25.26 -11.26 -3.62
CA THR A 3 -25.66 -10.64 -2.36
C THR A 3 -26.19 -9.23 -2.65
N TYR A 4 -27.51 -9.10 -2.73
CA TYR A 4 -28.15 -7.78 -2.79
C TYR A 4 -28.58 -7.37 -1.39
N SER A 5 -28.04 -6.25 -0.91
CA SER A 5 -28.45 -5.64 0.35
C SER A 5 -29.84 -5.03 0.21
N LYS A 6 -30.74 -5.26 1.17
CA LYS A 6 -32.10 -4.71 1.17
C LYS A 6 -32.04 -3.18 1.24
N ARG A 7 -32.78 -2.48 0.36
CA ARG A 7 -32.92 -1.01 0.36
C ARG A 7 -33.71 -0.57 1.60
N LEU A 8 -33.02 -0.27 2.69
CA LEU A 8 -33.60 0.36 3.88
C LEU A 8 -33.72 1.89 3.67
N LYS A 9 -34.87 2.48 4.02
CA LYS A 9 -35.12 3.93 3.93
C LYS A 9 -34.11 4.78 4.70
N THR A 10 -33.45 4.19 5.70
CA THR A 10 -32.37 4.82 6.47
C THR A 10 -31.15 5.19 5.61
N TYR A 11 -30.91 4.48 4.50
CA TYR A 11 -29.80 4.78 3.59
C TYR A 11 -30.08 5.97 2.65
N GLU A 12 -31.34 6.41 2.50
CA GLU A 12 -31.67 7.58 1.67
C GLU A 12 -31.26 8.90 2.32
N LYS A 13 -31.07 8.92 3.65
CA LYS A 13 -30.73 10.13 4.42
C LYS A 13 -29.23 10.29 4.68
N ILE A 14 -28.36 9.69 3.85
CA ILE A 14 -26.92 9.88 3.97
C ILE A 14 -26.49 10.93 2.95
N THR A 15 -26.34 12.16 3.40
CA THR A 15 -25.69 13.23 2.62
C THR A 15 -24.20 13.00 2.65
N PHE A 16 -23.66 12.43 1.58
CA PHE A 16 -22.22 12.33 1.38
C PHE A 16 -21.69 13.66 0.86
N ASP A 17 -20.76 14.28 1.59
CA ASP A 17 -19.99 15.39 1.05
C ASP A 17 -19.00 14.84 0.01
N THR A 18 -19.47 14.80 -1.24
CA THR A 18 -18.68 14.32 -2.36
C THR A 18 -17.42 15.16 -2.57
N LYS A 19 -17.40 16.44 -2.19
CA LYS A 19 -16.23 17.29 -2.34
C LYS A 19 -15.15 16.92 -1.31
N GLU A 20 -15.52 16.71 -0.05
CA GLU A 20 -14.56 16.26 0.97
C GLU A 20 -14.02 14.86 0.68
N ILE A 21 -14.88 13.94 0.24
CA ILE A 21 -14.48 12.58 -0.13
C ILE A 21 -13.48 12.62 -1.29
N LEU A 22 -13.78 13.38 -2.35
CA LEU A 22 -12.88 13.53 -3.50
C LEU A 22 -11.58 14.26 -3.12
N ALA A 23 -11.64 15.26 -2.23
CA ALA A 23 -10.47 15.97 -1.74
C ALA A 23 -9.55 15.05 -0.90
N GLY A 24 -10.12 14.22 -0.02
CA GLY A 24 -9.41 13.19 0.73
C GLY A 24 -8.75 12.14 -0.19
N MET A 25 -9.46 11.69 -1.22
CA MET A 25 -8.91 10.79 -2.24
C MET A 25 -7.82 11.46 -3.08
N SER A 26 -7.93 12.76 -3.34
CA SER A 26 -6.96 13.53 -4.14
C SER A 26 -5.62 13.73 -3.43
N ARG A 27 -5.60 13.85 -2.09
CA ARG A 27 -4.34 13.90 -1.30
C ARG A 27 -3.50 12.63 -1.49
N LEU A 28 -4.13 11.49 -1.74
CA LEU A 28 -3.44 10.22 -2.03
C LEU A 28 -2.94 10.13 -3.48
N LYS A 29 -3.41 11.00 -4.38
CA LYS A 29 -3.08 10.98 -5.82
C LYS A 29 -1.65 11.45 -6.11
N GLY A 30 -1.11 12.36 -5.29
CA GLY A 30 0.27 12.87 -5.41
C GLY A 30 1.36 11.88 -4.93
N ALA A 31 0.99 10.90 -4.12
CA ALA A 31 1.89 9.88 -3.57
C ALA A 31 1.97 8.63 -4.47
N ARG A 32 1.80 8.78 -5.79
CA ARG A 32 1.96 7.65 -6.72
C ARG A 32 3.38 7.14 -6.64
N ARG A 33 3.50 5.90 -6.18
CA ARG A 33 4.77 5.18 -6.08
C ARG A 33 5.34 5.07 -7.50
N LYS A 34 6.57 5.53 -7.69
CA LYS A 34 7.27 5.37 -8.96
C LYS A 34 7.72 3.91 -9.08
N PRO A 35 7.44 3.23 -10.20
CA PRO A 35 8.04 1.92 -10.46
C PRO A 35 9.55 2.11 -10.60
N THR A 36 10.32 1.24 -9.95
CA THR A 36 11.78 1.29 -9.97
C THR A 36 12.30 -0.12 -10.20
N SER A 37 13.17 -0.27 -11.20
CA SER A 37 13.85 -1.52 -11.50
C SER A 37 15.14 -1.59 -10.68
N ILE A 38 15.39 -2.75 -10.08
CA ILE A 38 16.60 -3.02 -9.29
C ILE A 38 17.12 -4.39 -9.74
N ALA A 39 18.39 -4.47 -10.11
CA ALA A 39 19.06 -5.73 -10.36
C ALA A 39 19.38 -6.40 -9.02
N LEU A 40 18.95 -7.65 -8.85
CA LEU A 40 19.18 -8.45 -7.66
C LEU A 40 19.70 -9.82 -8.08
N GLU A 41 20.56 -10.40 -7.25
CA GLU A 41 20.92 -11.81 -7.42
C GLU A 41 19.71 -12.71 -7.17
N GLU A 42 19.69 -13.85 -7.86
CA GLU A 42 18.57 -14.78 -7.82
C GLU A 42 18.33 -15.35 -6.41
N GLY A 43 19.40 -15.71 -5.69
CA GLY A 43 19.31 -16.20 -4.31
C GLY A 43 18.69 -15.17 -3.36
N LEU A 44 19.08 -13.89 -3.49
CA LEU A 44 18.52 -12.81 -2.69
C LEU A 44 17.03 -12.59 -2.99
N LEU A 45 16.64 -12.65 -4.27
CA LEU A 45 15.23 -12.55 -4.65
C LEU A 45 14.40 -13.71 -4.07
N HIS A 46 14.95 -14.92 -4.08
CA HIS A 46 14.31 -16.09 -3.46
C HIS A 46 14.10 -15.87 -1.95
N ASP A 47 15.13 -15.41 -1.24
CA ASP A 47 15.05 -15.19 0.20
C ASP A 47 14.07 -14.08 0.57
N LEU A 48 14.03 -12.99 -0.19
CA LEU A 48 13.04 -11.92 -0.03
C LEU A 48 11.61 -12.45 -0.16
N LYS A 49 11.34 -13.29 -1.17
CA LYS A 49 10.03 -13.92 -1.35
C LYS A 49 9.67 -14.85 -0.19
N ARG A 50 10.61 -15.67 0.26
CA ARG A 50 10.42 -16.60 1.39
C ARG A 50 10.12 -15.83 2.69
N LEU A 51 10.91 -14.79 2.99
CA LEU A 51 10.73 -13.95 4.17
C LEU A 51 9.39 -13.19 4.15
N ALA A 52 9.00 -12.67 2.99
CA ALA A 52 7.73 -11.96 2.84
C ALA A 52 6.53 -12.90 3.01
N SER A 53 6.61 -14.10 2.44
CA SER A 53 5.59 -15.16 2.60
C SER A 53 5.41 -15.54 4.06
N LYS A 54 6.50 -15.78 4.81
CA LYS A 54 6.44 -16.05 6.26
C LYS A 54 5.76 -14.94 7.07
N ARG A 55 5.82 -13.69 6.58
CA ARG A 55 5.20 -12.52 7.21
C ARG A 55 3.80 -12.21 6.68
N GLY A 56 3.28 -12.98 5.73
CA GLY A 56 1.98 -12.76 5.12
C GLY A 56 1.88 -11.48 4.28
N ILE A 57 3.01 -10.98 3.74
CA ILE A 57 3.04 -9.76 2.93
C ILE A 57 3.67 -10.01 1.55
N PRO A 58 3.33 -9.22 0.52
CA PRO A 58 4.04 -9.27 -0.76
C PRO A 58 5.51 -8.83 -0.59
N TYR A 59 6.43 -9.48 -1.32
CA TYR A 59 7.87 -9.18 -1.22
C TYR A 59 8.21 -7.73 -1.61
N GLN A 60 7.43 -7.11 -2.51
CA GLN A 60 7.59 -5.70 -2.85
C GLN A 60 7.29 -4.79 -1.66
N ILE A 61 6.36 -5.16 -0.77
CA ILE A 61 6.10 -4.42 0.47
C ILE A 61 7.28 -4.56 1.40
N LEU A 62 7.79 -5.79 1.59
CA LEU A 62 8.96 -6.06 2.40
C LEU A 62 10.17 -5.24 1.93
N MET A 63 10.47 -5.28 0.63
CA MET A 63 11.57 -4.50 0.03
C MET A 63 11.45 -3.02 0.35
N ARG A 64 10.26 -2.43 0.21
CA ARG A 64 10.05 -1.00 0.52
C ARG A 64 10.31 -0.68 1.98
N LEU A 65 9.88 -1.53 2.90
CA LEU A 65 10.12 -1.33 4.34
C LEU A 65 11.62 -1.38 4.65
N LEU A 66 12.33 -2.36 4.10
CA LEU A 66 13.78 -2.51 4.27
C LEU A 66 14.55 -1.31 3.71
N ILE A 67 14.21 -0.85 2.50
CA ILE A 67 14.85 0.31 1.88
C ILE A 67 14.58 1.58 2.71
N ALA A 68 13.34 1.81 3.13
CA ALA A 68 12.99 2.99 3.92
C ALA A 68 13.71 3.01 5.28
N ASP A 69 13.75 1.87 5.98
CA ASP A 69 14.46 1.75 7.25
C ASP A 69 15.98 1.92 7.08
N GLY A 70 16.56 1.29 6.05
CA GLY A 70 17.98 1.44 5.73
C GLY A 70 18.37 2.90 5.48
N VAL A 71 17.61 3.62 4.66
CA VAL A 71 17.84 5.05 4.40
C VAL A 71 17.71 5.87 5.68
N LYS A 72 16.73 5.57 6.54
CA LYS A 72 16.57 6.27 7.83
C LYS A 72 17.80 6.08 8.72
N ARG A 73 18.30 4.86 8.86
CA ARG A 73 19.50 4.57 9.67
C ARG A 73 20.74 5.27 9.12
N LEU A 74 20.92 5.25 7.80
CA LEU A 74 22.05 5.93 7.15
C LEU A 74 22.01 7.45 7.38
N LYS A 75 20.83 8.06 7.33
CA LYS A 75 20.65 9.50 7.64
C LYS A 75 20.90 9.86 9.11
N GLN A 76 20.78 8.90 10.03
CA GLN A 76 21.04 9.13 11.46
C GLN A 76 22.51 8.93 11.81
N ALA A 77 23.25 8.17 11.00
CA ALA A 77 24.67 7.92 11.16
C ALA A 77 25.56 8.94 10.43
N ALA A 78 24.99 9.70 9.48
CA ALA A 78 25.63 10.82 8.80
C ALA A 78 25.34 12.14 9.53
#